data_AF-A0A969KLH0-F1
#
_entry.id   AF-A0A969KLH0-F1
#
_cell.length_a   1.000
_cell.length_b   1.000
_cell.length_c   1.000
_cell.angle_alpha   90.00
_cell.angle_beta   90.00
_cell.angle_gamma   90.00
#
_symmetry.space_group_name_H-M   'P 1'
#
loop_
_entity.id
_entity.type
_entity.pdbx_description
1 polymer ?
#
loop_
_entity_poly.entity_id
_entity_poly.type
_entity_poly.pdbx_seq_one_letter_code
_entity_poly.pdbx_strand_id
1 'polypeptide(L)'
;MSSKNGKEETEIRALIIQLLKDYPDYDFAKFNMIEILIREKDYEGASKILGDTRRAEHFFKDEIIHISAFRSFQLLAVQIDIEEGKLDSAEERLNWIDDVEPDNDLTITFRHLILLKRMEKMKERMDESKKMTRTVSSFPTVSFEQTAEMIPLQHSAEFSSFYDTKWTELPDNFGQILALPHPSLIKDLENILIDSIQRSDYIENEESIISTSFPLHAARFLGFLENESSLDIILNIFRQGKDYLEFWYGEIIESFFRPVLFKLAKTKKEWDKLAQFLLEENIHFETKNIVSDVFKDLILTQKYLVRKAEQFSGRY
;
A
#
# COMPACT_ATOMS: atom_id res chain seq x y z
N MET A 1 35.01 -27.50 -30.83
CA MET A 1 33.94 -28.33 -30.24
C MET A 1 32.51 -27.86 -30.61
N SER A 2 32.32 -26.70 -31.26
CA SER A 2 30.98 -26.17 -31.60
C SER A 2 30.29 -26.84 -32.81
N SER A 3 31.03 -27.45 -33.76
CA SER A 3 30.41 -27.96 -35.01
C SER A 3 29.82 -29.38 -34.95
N LYS A 4 30.08 -30.16 -33.88
CA LYS A 4 29.46 -31.50 -33.72
C LYS A 4 28.03 -31.39 -33.18
N ASN A 5 27.79 -30.54 -32.18
CA ASN A 5 26.47 -30.38 -31.55
C ASN A 5 25.41 -29.85 -32.53
N GLY A 6 25.73 -28.87 -33.38
CA GLY A 6 24.74 -28.32 -34.33
C GLY A 6 24.33 -29.29 -35.44
N LYS A 7 25.20 -30.23 -35.80
CA LYS A 7 24.90 -31.24 -36.82
C LYS A 7 23.98 -32.34 -36.29
N GLU A 8 24.23 -32.78 -35.06
CA GLU A 8 23.41 -33.76 -34.34
C GLU A 8 22.00 -33.21 -34.04
N GLU A 9 21.89 -31.94 -33.66
CA GLU A 9 20.60 -31.29 -33.41
C GLU A 9 19.75 -31.14 -34.69
N THR A 10 20.39 -30.90 -35.84
CA THR A 10 19.72 -30.86 -37.15
C THR A 10 19.21 -32.24 -37.58
N GLU A 11 19.99 -33.29 -37.34
CA GLU A 11 19.60 -34.68 -37.65
C GLU A 11 18.46 -35.15 -36.74
N ILE A 12 18.48 -34.82 -35.45
CA ILE A 12 17.40 -35.09 -34.49
C ILE A 12 16.11 -34.39 -34.93
N ARG A 13 16.18 -33.10 -35.31
CA ARG A 13 15.01 -32.36 -35.79
C ARG A 13 14.41 -33.00 -37.05
N ALA A 14 15.24 -33.39 -38.01
CA ALA A 14 14.80 -34.05 -39.23
C ALA A 14 14.09 -35.38 -38.93
N LEU A 15 14.60 -36.16 -37.98
CA LEU A 15 13.98 -37.40 -37.53
C LEU A 15 12.62 -37.15 -36.87
N ILE A 16 12.51 -36.16 -35.98
CA ILE A 16 11.25 -35.80 -35.32
C ILE A 16 10.20 -35.33 -36.36
N ILE A 17 10.61 -34.52 -37.34
CA ILE A 17 9.71 -34.09 -38.42
C ILE A 17 9.21 -35.30 -39.22
N GLN A 18 10.08 -36.25 -39.52
CA GLN A 18 9.69 -37.47 -40.23
C GLN A 18 8.72 -38.31 -39.40
N LEU A 19 8.99 -38.48 -38.10
CA LEU A 19 8.10 -39.18 -37.17
C LEU A 19 6.72 -38.53 -37.08
N LEU A 20 6.63 -37.20 -37.06
CA LEU A 20 5.34 -36.49 -37.02
C LEU A 20 4.59 -36.55 -38.36
N LYS A 21 5.28 -36.75 -39.49
CA LYS A 21 4.64 -37.00 -40.78
C LYS A 21 4.05 -38.41 -40.84
N ASP A 22 4.82 -39.40 -40.40
CA ASP A 22 4.43 -40.81 -40.45
C ASP A 22 3.41 -41.15 -39.34
N TYR A 23 3.51 -40.49 -38.19
CA TYR A 23 2.67 -40.68 -37.01
C TYR A 23 2.29 -39.32 -36.36
N PRO A 24 1.31 -38.59 -36.94
CA PRO A 24 0.92 -37.25 -36.47
C PRO A 24 0.44 -37.19 -35.01
N ASP A 25 -0.03 -38.32 -34.49
CA ASP A 25 -0.57 -38.44 -33.13
C ASP A 25 0.44 -38.94 -32.10
N TYR A 26 1.72 -39.07 -32.47
CA TYR A 26 2.74 -39.56 -31.56
C TYR A 26 3.19 -38.47 -30.58
N ASP A 27 2.68 -38.53 -29.34
CA ASP A 27 2.86 -37.47 -28.33
C ASP A 27 4.32 -37.18 -27.99
N PHE A 28 5.18 -38.20 -27.88
CA PHE A 28 6.60 -37.98 -27.59
C PHE A 28 7.32 -37.23 -28.71
N ALA A 29 6.94 -37.43 -29.98
CA ALA A 29 7.51 -36.62 -31.06
C ALA A 29 7.03 -35.17 -30.99
N LYS A 30 5.77 -34.92 -30.57
CA LYS A 30 5.26 -33.56 -30.32
C LYS A 30 6.02 -32.90 -29.18
N PHE A 31 6.21 -33.58 -28.04
CA PHE A 31 6.96 -33.03 -26.89
C PHE A 31 8.38 -32.64 -27.26
N ASN A 32 9.12 -33.52 -27.94
CA ASN A 32 10.47 -33.21 -28.40
C ASN A 32 10.50 -32.02 -29.38
N MET A 33 9.50 -31.90 -30.26
CA MET A 33 9.40 -30.73 -31.14
C MET A 33 9.15 -29.44 -30.33
N ILE A 34 8.27 -29.49 -29.34
CA ILE A 34 7.99 -28.34 -28.46
C ILE A 34 9.25 -27.91 -27.69
N GLU A 35 10.03 -28.86 -27.14
CA GLU A 35 11.29 -28.56 -26.47
C GLU A 35 12.30 -27.85 -27.39
N ILE A 36 12.39 -28.28 -28.65
CA ILE A 36 13.23 -27.60 -29.65
C ILE A 36 12.75 -26.17 -29.86
N LEU A 37 11.45 -25.97 -30.05
CA LEU A 37 10.87 -24.64 -30.28
C LEU A 37 11.07 -23.72 -29.07
N ILE A 38 10.89 -24.22 -27.85
CA ILE A 38 11.17 -23.49 -26.62
C ILE A 38 12.64 -23.07 -26.54
N ARG A 39 13.58 -23.97 -26.88
CA ARG A 39 15.03 -23.66 -26.91
C ARG A 39 15.36 -22.59 -27.95
N GLU A 40 14.67 -22.61 -29.09
CA GLU A 40 14.75 -21.60 -30.15
C GLU A 40 14.02 -20.29 -29.81
N LYS A 41 13.35 -20.23 -28.65
CA LYS A 41 12.47 -19.12 -28.20
C LYS A 41 11.27 -18.87 -29.13
N ASP A 42 10.89 -19.87 -29.93
CA ASP A 42 9.67 -19.85 -30.73
C ASP A 42 8.48 -20.35 -29.89
N TYR A 43 8.07 -19.52 -28.92
CA TYR A 43 6.96 -19.84 -28.02
C TYR A 43 5.60 -19.86 -28.74
N GLU A 44 5.46 -19.11 -29.84
CA GLU A 44 4.26 -19.12 -30.67
C GLU A 44 4.13 -20.46 -31.41
N GLY A 45 5.22 -20.94 -32.03
CA GLY A 45 5.29 -22.26 -32.64
C GLY A 45 5.04 -23.38 -31.63
N ALA A 46 5.66 -23.30 -30.45
CA ALA A 46 5.45 -24.26 -29.37
C ALA A 46 3.97 -24.30 -28.93
N SER A 47 3.34 -23.14 -28.79
CA SER A 47 1.92 -23.01 -28.41
C SER A 47 0.98 -23.58 -29.46
N LYS A 48 1.28 -23.42 -30.75
CA LYS A 48 0.46 -24.01 -31.82
C LYS A 48 0.43 -25.53 -31.75
N ILE A 49 1.51 -26.17 -31.32
CA ILE A 49 1.57 -27.63 -31.14
C ILE A 49 0.86 -28.05 -29.85
N LEU A 50 1.08 -27.33 -28.75
CA LEU A 50 0.46 -27.62 -27.45
C LEU A 50 -1.05 -27.31 -27.42
N GLY A 51 -1.51 -26.47 -28.35
CA GLY A 51 -2.85 -25.89 -28.41
C GLY A 51 -2.96 -24.64 -27.52
N ASP A 52 -3.66 -23.61 -28.02
CA ASP A 52 -3.78 -22.31 -27.33
C ASP A 52 -4.38 -22.41 -25.92
N THR A 53 -5.27 -23.39 -25.72
CA THR A 53 -5.90 -23.65 -24.41
C THR A 53 -5.00 -24.44 -23.47
N ARG A 54 -3.96 -25.11 -24.00
CA ARG A 54 -3.03 -25.98 -23.25
C ARG A 54 -3.78 -26.94 -22.32
N ARG A 55 -4.87 -27.50 -22.82
CA ARG A 55 -5.72 -28.47 -22.11
C ARG A 55 -5.37 -29.87 -22.57
N ALA A 56 -5.09 -30.75 -21.61
CA ALA A 56 -4.70 -32.13 -21.89
C ALA A 56 -5.77 -32.86 -22.70
N GLU A 57 -7.05 -32.57 -22.44
CA GLU A 57 -8.20 -33.16 -23.12
C GLU A 57 -8.30 -32.79 -24.61
N HIS A 58 -7.65 -31.70 -25.02
CA HIS A 58 -7.57 -31.29 -26.42
C HIS A 58 -6.28 -31.76 -27.11
N PHE A 59 -5.27 -32.13 -26.33
CA PHE A 59 -3.96 -32.54 -26.84
C PHE A 59 -3.87 -34.06 -27.05
N PHE A 60 -4.31 -34.83 -26.04
CA PHE A 60 -4.32 -36.29 -26.08
C PHE A 60 -5.60 -36.81 -26.72
N LYS A 61 -5.47 -37.81 -27.60
CA LYS A 61 -6.63 -38.48 -28.22
C LYS A 61 -7.19 -39.62 -27.37
N ASP A 62 -6.36 -40.20 -26.51
CA ASP A 62 -6.72 -41.35 -25.69
C ASP A 62 -7.37 -40.92 -24.37
N GLU A 63 -8.40 -41.66 -23.93
CA GLU A 63 -9.07 -41.42 -22.64
C GLU A 63 -8.18 -41.80 -21.45
N ILE A 64 -7.21 -42.71 -21.64
CA ILE A 64 -6.28 -43.16 -20.61
C ILE A 64 -4.88 -42.67 -21.02
N ILE A 65 -4.36 -41.69 -20.28
CA ILE A 65 -3.06 -41.08 -20.54
C ILE A 65 -2.07 -41.60 -19.50
N HIS A 66 -0.88 -42.02 -19.96
CA HIS A 66 0.18 -42.40 -19.04
C HIS A 66 0.67 -41.17 -18.26
N ILE A 67 0.88 -41.33 -16.95
CA ILE A 67 1.28 -40.25 -16.03
C ILE A 67 2.51 -39.47 -16.52
N SER A 68 3.49 -40.14 -17.13
CA SER A 68 4.68 -39.48 -17.67
C SER A 68 4.37 -38.55 -18.85
N ALA A 69 3.40 -38.91 -19.71
CA ALA A 69 3.01 -38.08 -20.84
C ALA A 69 2.22 -36.86 -20.36
N PHE A 70 1.29 -37.04 -19.41
CA PHE A 70 0.58 -35.94 -18.76
C PHE A 70 1.56 -34.96 -18.10
N ARG A 71 2.53 -35.48 -17.34
CA ARG A 71 3.56 -34.66 -16.71
C ARG A 71 4.40 -33.87 -17.71
N SER A 72 4.91 -34.52 -18.75
CA SER A 72 5.68 -33.84 -19.80
C SER A 72 4.88 -32.73 -20.45
N PHE A 73 3.60 -32.97 -20.75
CA PHE A 73 2.69 -31.94 -21.26
C PHE A 73 2.57 -30.75 -20.30
N GLN A 74 2.34 -30.99 -19.01
CA GLN A 74 2.19 -29.91 -18.03
C GLN A 74 3.48 -29.11 -17.84
N LEU A 75 4.64 -29.76 -17.78
CA LEU A 75 5.92 -29.06 -17.62
C LEU A 75 6.25 -28.17 -18.82
N LEU A 76 5.95 -28.63 -20.05
CA LEU A 76 6.09 -27.80 -21.25
C LEU A 76 5.12 -26.62 -21.25
N ALA A 77 3.87 -26.85 -20.83
CA ALA A 77 2.88 -25.79 -20.69
C ALA A 77 3.31 -24.72 -19.66
N VAL A 78 3.82 -25.15 -18.50
CA VAL A 78 4.37 -24.28 -17.45
C VAL A 78 5.49 -23.41 -17.99
N GLN A 79 6.44 -24.01 -18.71
CA GLN A 79 7.57 -23.27 -19.25
C GLN A 79 7.13 -22.17 -20.23
N ILE A 80 6.18 -22.49 -21.11
CA ILE A 80 5.63 -21.50 -22.06
C ILE A 80 4.82 -20.43 -21.32
N ASP A 81 3.99 -20.81 -20.33
CA ASP A 81 3.23 -19.86 -19.50
C ASP A 81 4.16 -18.86 -18.79
N ILE A 82 5.30 -19.31 -18.25
CA ILE A 82 6.30 -18.46 -17.60
C ILE A 82 6.87 -17.44 -18.58
N GLU A 83 7.28 -17.89 -19.78
CA GLU A 83 7.88 -17.04 -20.81
C GLU A 83 6.88 -16.02 -21.39
N GLU A 84 5.60 -16.38 -21.47
CA GLU A 84 4.51 -15.48 -21.86
C GLU A 84 4.01 -14.58 -20.72
N GLY A 85 4.56 -14.71 -19.50
CA GLY A 85 4.16 -13.94 -18.33
C GLY A 85 2.80 -14.33 -17.73
N LYS A 86 2.25 -15.48 -18.12
CA LYS A 86 1.01 -16.09 -17.59
C LYS A 86 1.29 -16.86 -16.29
N LEU A 87 1.88 -16.17 -15.31
CA LEU A 87 2.45 -16.78 -14.10
C LEU A 87 1.42 -17.55 -13.25
N ASP A 88 0.18 -17.09 -13.20
CA ASP A 88 -0.88 -17.75 -12.41
C ASP A 88 -1.32 -19.07 -13.06
N SER A 89 -1.39 -19.12 -14.40
CA SER A 89 -1.63 -20.36 -15.16
C SER A 89 -0.49 -21.36 -14.95
N ALA A 90 0.76 -20.89 -14.96
CA ALA A 90 1.92 -21.73 -14.66
C ALA A 90 1.85 -22.32 -13.25
N GLU A 91 1.47 -21.53 -12.24
CA GLU A 91 1.36 -21.98 -10.85
C GLU A 91 0.24 -23.01 -10.65
N GLU A 92 -0.92 -22.80 -11.28
CA GLU A 92 -2.04 -23.76 -11.23
C GLU A 92 -1.64 -25.13 -11.80
N ARG A 93 -0.92 -25.16 -12.92
CA ARG A 93 -0.43 -26.40 -13.54
C ARG A 93 0.59 -27.13 -12.67
N LEU A 94 1.46 -26.38 -11.97
CA LEU A 94 2.41 -26.97 -11.02
C LEU A 94 1.68 -27.63 -9.86
N ASN A 95 0.56 -27.06 -9.39
CA ASN A 95 -0.25 -27.69 -8.35
C ASN A 95 -0.83 -29.03 -8.84
N TRP A 96 -1.29 -29.12 -10.10
CA TRP A 96 -1.74 -30.40 -10.66
C TRP A 96 -0.63 -31.44 -10.77
N ILE A 97 0.62 -31.01 -11.02
CA ILE A 97 1.76 -31.93 -11.02
C ILE A 97 2.03 -32.41 -9.59
N ASP A 98 2.03 -31.53 -8.60
CA ASP A 98 2.27 -31.91 -7.20
C ASP A 98 1.17 -32.85 -6.66
N ASP A 99 -0.09 -32.70 -7.08
CA ASP A 99 -1.18 -33.63 -6.73
C ASP A 99 -0.95 -35.05 -7.25
N VAL A 100 -0.19 -35.18 -8.35
CA VAL A 100 0.04 -36.43 -9.07
C VAL A 100 1.42 -37.03 -8.77
N GLU A 101 2.43 -36.19 -8.55
CA GLU A 101 3.83 -36.55 -8.26
C GLU A 101 4.45 -35.52 -7.27
N PRO A 102 4.24 -35.70 -5.96
CA PRO A 102 4.56 -34.69 -4.93
C PRO A 102 6.04 -34.33 -4.74
N ASP A 103 6.97 -35.04 -5.37
CA ASP A 103 8.42 -34.91 -5.17
C ASP A 103 9.18 -34.67 -6.49
N ASN A 104 8.58 -33.90 -7.41
CA ASN A 104 9.21 -33.62 -8.69
C ASN A 104 10.19 -32.43 -8.62
N ASP A 105 11.49 -32.67 -8.79
CA ASP A 105 12.53 -31.62 -8.73
C ASP A 105 12.31 -30.44 -9.70
N LEU A 106 11.63 -30.68 -10.84
CA LEU A 106 11.34 -29.63 -11.82
C LEU A 106 10.24 -28.69 -11.33
N THR A 107 9.30 -29.14 -10.50
CA THR A 107 8.24 -28.25 -9.98
C THR A 107 8.85 -27.21 -9.05
N ILE A 108 9.81 -27.59 -8.20
CA ILE A 108 10.58 -26.66 -7.35
C ILE A 108 11.30 -25.62 -8.21
N THR A 109 11.94 -26.06 -9.29
CA THR A 109 12.68 -25.18 -10.20
C THR A 109 11.76 -24.15 -10.85
N PHE A 110 10.60 -24.58 -11.36
CA PHE A 110 9.64 -23.67 -11.98
C PHE A 110 8.96 -22.74 -10.98
N ARG A 111 8.69 -23.18 -9.75
CA ARG A 111 8.18 -22.29 -8.68
C ARG A 111 9.16 -21.16 -8.37
N HIS A 112 10.46 -21.46 -8.31
CA HIS A 112 11.48 -20.43 -8.11
C HIS A 112 11.53 -19.44 -9.29
N LEU A 113 11.43 -19.92 -10.54
CA LEU A 113 11.36 -19.05 -11.71
C LEU A 113 10.14 -18.13 -11.70
N ILE A 114 8.96 -18.65 -11.33
CA ILE A 114 7.74 -17.85 -11.16
C ILE A 114 7.95 -16.73 -10.13
N LEU A 115 8.55 -17.06 -8.98
CA LEU A 115 8.85 -16.08 -7.93
C LEU A 115 9.78 -14.97 -8.44
N LEU A 116 10.87 -15.34 -9.12
CA LEU A 116 11.81 -14.37 -9.70
C LEU A 116 11.12 -13.44 -10.71
N LYS A 117 10.28 -13.99 -11.58
CA LYS A 117 9.49 -13.20 -12.55
C LYS A 117 8.50 -12.24 -11.88
N ARG A 118 7.86 -12.67 -10.78
CA ARG A 118 7.00 -11.80 -9.97
C ARG A 118 7.79 -10.65 -9.34
N MET A 119 9.01 -10.91 -8.85
CA MET A 119 9.89 -9.90 -8.28
C MET A 119 10.38 -8.90 -9.33
N GLU A 120 10.73 -9.35 -10.54
CA GLU A 120 11.08 -8.47 -11.68
C GLU A 120 9.95 -7.49 -11.98
N LYS A 121 8.71 -7.99 -12.14
CA LYS A 121 7.52 -7.17 -12.40
C LYS A 121 7.19 -6.23 -11.24
N MET A 122 7.46 -6.62 -10.00
CA MET A 122 7.32 -5.73 -8.84
C MET A 122 8.33 -4.60 -8.88
N LYS A 123 9.60 -4.91 -9.18
CA LYS A 123 10.68 -3.92 -9.30
C LYS A 123 10.40 -2.91 -10.40
N GLU A 124 9.95 -3.36 -11.57
CA GLU A 124 9.58 -2.47 -12.68
C GLU A 124 8.51 -1.47 -12.27
N ARG A 125 7.44 -1.94 -11.61
CA ARG A 125 6.38 -1.07 -11.06
C ARG A 125 6.91 -0.07 -10.04
N MET A 126 7.83 -0.49 -9.17
CA MET A 126 8.44 0.42 -8.19
C MET A 126 9.30 1.49 -8.86
N ASP A 127 10.09 1.11 -9.87
CA ASP A 127 10.95 2.04 -10.62
C ASP A 127 10.11 3.03 -11.44
N GLU A 128 9.01 2.59 -12.04
CA GLU A 128 8.03 3.47 -12.67
C GLU A 128 7.39 4.43 -11.66
N SER A 129 6.96 3.93 -10.50
CA SER A 129 6.38 4.77 -9.44
C SER A 129 7.37 5.84 -8.98
N LYS A 130 8.64 5.48 -8.76
CA LYS A 130 9.69 6.43 -8.35
C LYS A 130 9.93 7.53 -9.38
N LYS A 131 9.85 7.21 -10.68
CA LYS A 131 9.96 8.21 -11.76
C LYS A 131 8.79 9.18 -11.78
N MET A 132 7.62 8.77 -11.29
CA MET A 132 6.42 9.62 -11.19
C MET A 132 6.36 10.43 -9.88
N THR A 133 7.12 10.03 -8.85
CA THR A 133 7.17 10.75 -7.58
C THR A 133 7.75 12.15 -7.77
N ARG A 134 6.94 13.17 -7.47
CA ARG A 134 7.41 14.56 -7.37
C ARG A 134 7.67 14.88 -5.91
N THR A 135 8.91 15.17 -5.57
CA THR A 135 9.26 15.68 -4.25
C THR A 135 8.92 17.16 -4.18
N VAL A 136 8.11 17.55 -3.21
CA VAL A 136 7.80 18.96 -2.92
C VAL A 136 8.60 19.36 -1.67
N SER A 137 9.21 20.54 -1.70
CA SER A 137 9.85 21.10 -0.51
C SER A 137 8.83 21.24 0.62
N SER A 138 9.21 20.88 1.84
CA SER A 138 8.35 20.96 3.02
C SER A 138 9.15 21.55 4.17
N PHE A 139 8.74 22.71 4.65
CA PHE A 139 9.41 23.45 5.74
C PHE A 139 8.38 24.26 6.53
N PRO A 140 8.71 24.72 7.76
CA PRO A 140 7.81 25.55 8.54
C PRO A 140 7.30 26.77 7.76
N THR A 141 5.98 26.85 7.55
CA THR A 141 5.32 28.00 6.89
C THR A 141 4.71 28.98 7.88
N VAL A 142 4.63 28.58 9.15
CA VAL A 142 4.33 29.45 10.29
C VAL A 142 5.44 29.30 11.33
N SER A 143 5.94 30.43 11.83
CA SER A 143 7.06 30.46 12.77
C SER A 143 6.58 30.63 14.20
N PHE A 144 7.20 29.88 15.10
CA PHE A 144 7.08 30.02 16.55
C PHE A 144 8.48 30.19 17.13
N GLU A 145 8.63 31.13 18.06
CA GLU A 145 9.91 31.30 18.78
C GLU A 145 10.23 30.03 19.56
N GLN A 146 11.41 29.46 19.28
CA GLN A 146 11.89 28.26 19.97
C GLN A 146 12.35 28.61 21.39
N THR A 147 12.05 27.73 22.35
CA THR A 147 12.40 27.88 23.76
C THR A 147 12.53 26.52 24.44
N ALA A 148 13.26 26.46 25.55
CA ALA A 148 13.26 25.30 26.44
C ALA A 148 12.18 25.41 27.55
N GLU A 149 11.64 26.62 27.77
CA GLU A 149 10.66 26.88 28.82
C GLU A 149 9.29 26.31 28.47
N MET A 150 8.72 25.53 29.40
CA MET A 150 7.39 24.96 29.24
C MET A 150 6.32 26.05 29.40
N ILE A 151 5.31 26.04 28.52
CA ILE A 151 4.19 26.98 28.65
C ILE A 151 3.42 26.66 29.95
N PRO A 152 3.21 27.65 30.84
CA PRO A 152 2.46 27.41 32.07
C PRO A 152 0.99 27.11 31.75
N LEU A 153 0.52 25.97 32.23
CA LEU A 153 -0.87 25.53 32.12
C LEU A 153 -1.64 25.91 33.39
N GLN A 154 -2.89 26.32 33.23
CA GLN A 154 -3.77 26.61 34.36
C GLN A 154 -4.09 25.34 35.16
N HIS A 155 -4.23 24.19 34.49
CA HIS A 155 -4.55 22.88 35.09
C HIS A 155 -3.37 21.91 34.93
N SER A 156 -2.16 22.35 35.29
CA SER A 156 -0.93 21.58 35.08
C SER A 156 -0.92 20.22 35.78
N ALA A 157 -1.59 20.10 36.93
CA ALA A 157 -1.69 18.85 37.68
C ALA A 157 -2.55 17.81 36.93
N GLU A 158 -3.61 18.25 36.25
CA GLU A 158 -4.50 17.39 35.48
C GLU A 158 -3.84 16.91 34.18
N PHE A 159 -2.97 17.72 33.58
CA PHE A 159 -2.28 17.39 32.33
C PHE A 159 -0.97 16.62 32.50
N SER A 160 -0.49 16.40 33.72
CA SER A 160 0.73 15.61 33.92
C SER A 160 0.61 14.21 33.30
N SER A 161 -0.58 13.62 33.35
CA SER A 161 -0.87 12.30 32.76
C SER A 161 -0.68 12.24 31.24
N PHE A 162 -0.72 13.37 30.52
CA PHE A 162 -0.48 13.38 29.07
C PHE A 162 0.97 13.02 28.74
N TYR A 163 1.90 13.33 29.64
CA TYR A 163 3.31 13.03 29.48
C TYR A 163 3.63 11.58 29.86
N ASP A 164 2.87 11.00 30.79
CA ASP A 164 3.12 9.62 31.24
C ASP A 164 2.33 8.55 30.47
N THR A 165 1.27 8.95 29.77
CA THR A 165 0.36 8.03 29.05
C THR A 165 0.75 7.90 27.58
N LYS A 166 0.83 6.67 27.07
CA LYS A 166 1.05 6.41 25.64
C LYS A 166 -0.11 6.92 24.80
N TRP A 167 0.17 7.37 23.57
CA TRP A 167 -0.87 7.85 22.66
C TRP A 167 -1.98 6.82 22.35
N THR A 168 -1.70 5.52 22.44
CA THR A 168 -2.68 4.44 22.21
C THR A 168 -3.71 4.30 23.34
N GLU A 169 -3.44 4.90 24.49
CA GLU A 169 -4.26 4.79 25.70
C GLU A 169 -4.98 6.12 25.97
N LEU A 170 -6.01 6.08 26.83
CA LEU A 170 -6.61 7.29 27.39
C LEU A 170 -6.01 7.50 28.78
N PRO A 171 -5.70 8.73 29.19
CA PRO A 171 -5.25 9.00 30.56
C PRO A 171 -6.27 8.55 31.59
N ASP A 172 -5.84 7.95 32.69
CA ASP A 172 -6.75 7.44 33.74
C ASP A 172 -7.65 8.53 34.34
N ASN A 173 -7.19 9.78 34.32
CA ASN A 173 -7.92 10.95 34.77
C ASN A 173 -8.78 11.62 33.68
N PHE A 174 -9.05 10.92 32.56
CA PHE A 174 -9.81 11.44 31.41
C PHE A 174 -11.12 12.17 31.81
N GLY A 175 -11.90 11.57 32.71
CA GLY A 175 -13.16 12.16 33.18
C GLY A 175 -12.98 13.44 34.00
N GLN A 176 -11.85 13.57 34.71
CA GLN A 176 -11.53 14.78 35.47
C GLN A 176 -11.15 15.92 34.53
N ILE A 177 -10.34 15.62 33.51
CA ILE A 177 -9.95 16.61 32.48
C ILE A 177 -11.18 17.14 31.75
N LEU A 178 -12.13 16.27 31.36
CA LEU A 178 -13.38 16.71 30.71
C LEU A 178 -14.32 17.50 31.64
N ALA A 179 -14.16 17.39 32.96
CA ALA A 179 -14.96 18.14 33.92
C ALA A 179 -14.42 19.56 34.19
N LEU A 180 -13.22 19.90 33.67
CA LEU A 180 -12.64 21.22 33.81
C LEU A 180 -13.46 22.29 33.08
N PRO A 181 -13.38 23.57 33.49
CA PRO A 181 -14.11 24.64 32.81
C PRO A 181 -13.69 24.75 31.34
N HIS A 182 -14.65 24.64 30.42
CA HIS A 182 -14.41 24.56 28.97
C HIS A 182 -13.44 25.63 28.43
N PRO A 183 -13.58 26.93 28.72
CA PRO A 183 -12.71 27.95 28.14
C PRO A 183 -11.23 27.77 28.52
N SER A 184 -10.96 27.46 29.78
CA SER A 184 -9.60 27.27 30.28
C SER A 184 -9.03 25.90 29.91
N LEU A 185 -9.87 24.86 29.84
CA LEU A 185 -9.51 23.55 29.31
C LEU A 185 -9.05 23.65 27.86
N ILE A 186 -9.85 24.29 27.00
CA ILE A 186 -9.51 24.53 25.59
C ILE A 186 -8.19 25.27 25.49
N LYS A 187 -8.01 26.34 26.28
CA LYS A 187 -6.81 27.16 26.24
C LYS A 187 -5.55 26.38 26.63
N ASP A 188 -5.63 25.55 27.67
CA ASP A 188 -4.53 24.69 28.07
C ASP A 188 -4.22 23.63 27.00
N LEU A 189 -5.24 23.00 26.39
CA LEU A 189 -5.05 22.04 25.30
C LEU A 189 -4.36 22.67 24.08
N GLU A 190 -4.77 23.89 23.70
CA GLU A 190 -4.11 24.64 22.63
C GLU A 190 -2.67 25.00 23.00
N ASN A 191 -2.43 25.41 24.24
CA ASN A 191 -1.08 25.70 24.73
C ASN A 191 -0.19 24.45 24.70
N ILE A 192 -0.70 23.26 25.04
CA ILE A 192 0.07 22.01 24.95
C ILE A 192 0.51 21.73 23.50
N LEU A 193 -0.36 22.00 22.52
CA LEU A 193 0.00 21.88 21.11
C LEU A 193 1.05 22.91 20.69
N ILE A 194 0.90 24.17 21.12
CA ILE A 194 1.91 25.21 20.87
C ILE A 194 3.25 24.85 21.52
N ASP A 195 3.23 24.30 22.74
CA ASP A 195 4.41 23.86 23.48
C ASP A 195 5.21 22.82 22.67
N SER A 196 4.51 21.85 22.04
CA SER A 196 5.17 20.86 21.17
C SER A 196 5.91 21.49 20.00
N ILE A 197 5.45 22.64 19.49
CA ILE A 197 6.10 23.38 18.41
C ILE A 197 7.26 24.22 18.96
N GLN A 198 7.03 24.97 20.04
CA GLN A 198 8.00 25.90 20.62
C GLN A 198 9.19 25.21 21.28
N ARG A 199 8.99 24.00 21.81
CA ARG A 199 10.04 23.19 22.44
C ARG A 199 10.57 22.09 21.52
N SER A 200 10.23 22.06 20.23
CA SER A 200 10.65 20.96 19.34
C SER A 200 12.16 20.83 19.32
N ASP A 201 12.89 21.94 19.11
CA ASP A 201 14.36 21.92 19.09
C ASP A 201 14.95 21.45 20.42
N TYR A 202 14.38 21.88 21.55
CA TYR A 202 14.85 21.45 22.87
C TYR A 202 14.61 19.95 23.10
N ILE A 203 13.42 19.44 22.74
CA ILE A 203 13.01 18.05 22.95
C ILE A 203 13.76 17.11 22.02
N GLU A 204 13.99 17.50 20.76
CA GLU A 204 14.76 16.71 19.79
C GLU A 204 16.23 16.52 20.22
N ASN A 205 16.79 17.49 20.94
CA ASN A 205 18.19 17.47 21.39
C ASN A 205 18.38 16.98 22.84
N GLU A 206 17.30 16.67 23.55
CA GLU A 206 17.35 16.15 24.93
C GLU A 206 17.73 14.66 24.93
N GLU A 207 18.66 14.26 25.80
CA GLU A 207 19.03 12.85 25.99
C GLU A 207 17.96 12.10 26.82
N SER A 208 17.10 12.82 27.54
CA SER A 208 16.02 12.21 28.31
C SER A 208 14.83 11.84 27.42
N ILE A 209 14.20 10.69 27.73
CA ILE A 209 12.99 10.23 27.04
C ILE A 209 11.81 11.10 27.48
N ILE A 210 11.66 12.27 26.87
CA ILE A 210 10.42 13.04 26.97
C ILE A 210 9.38 12.31 26.11
N SER A 211 8.24 11.98 26.70
CA SER A 211 7.14 11.37 25.97
C SER A 211 6.70 12.26 24.82
N THR A 212 6.62 11.71 23.61
CA THR A 212 6.07 12.41 22.44
C THR A 212 4.55 12.29 22.32
N SER A 213 3.88 11.74 23.34
CA SER A 213 2.44 11.46 23.30
C SER A 213 1.56 12.65 23.73
N PHE A 214 2.09 13.62 24.45
CA PHE A 214 1.30 14.74 24.97
C PHE A 214 0.58 15.58 23.89
N PRO A 215 1.17 15.92 22.71
CA PRO A 215 0.43 16.68 21.70
C PRO A 215 -0.68 15.85 21.06
N LEU A 216 -0.49 14.53 20.94
CA LEU A 216 -1.53 13.63 20.46
C LEU A 216 -2.75 13.67 21.41
N HIS A 217 -2.52 13.49 22.72
CA HIS A 217 -3.62 13.59 23.69
C HIS A 217 -4.35 14.93 23.61
N ALA A 218 -3.62 16.04 23.53
CA ALA A 218 -4.24 17.37 23.41
C ALA A 218 -5.12 17.48 22.15
N ALA A 219 -4.61 17.09 20.98
CA ALA A 219 -5.38 17.10 19.73
C ALA A 219 -6.63 16.20 19.80
N ARG A 220 -6.52 15.02 20.42
CA ARG A 220 -7.66 14.10 20.62
C ARG A 220 -8.74 14.73 21.49
N PHE A 221 -8.38 15.37 22.59
CA PHE A 221 -9.33 16.05 23.47
C PHE A 221 -10.02 17.22 22.79
N LEU A 222 -9.29 18.03 22.01
CA LEU A 222 -9.90 19.08 21.19
C LEU A 222 -10.93 18.51 20.21
N GLY A 223 -10.62 17.38 19.58
CA GLY A 223 -11.57 16.63 18.76
C GLY A 223 -12.80 16.16 19.55
N PHE A 224 -12.63 15.64 20.77
CA PHE A 224 -13.77 15.22 21.61
C PHE A 224 -14.66 16.36 22.06
N LEU A 225 -14.07 17.52 22.38
CA LEU A 225 -14.80 18.74 22.74
C LEU A 225 -15.43 19.41 21.51
N GLU A 226 -15.03 18.99 20.31
CA GLU A 226 -15.52 19.48 19.03
C GLU A 226 -15.46 21.01 18.92
N ASN A 227 -14.39 21.61 19.44
CA ASN A 227 -14.19 23.06 19.43
C ASN A 227 -13.62 23.54 18.11
N GLU A 228 -14.51 23.98 17.21
CA GLU A 228 -14.19 24.51 15.87
C GLU A 228 -13.09 25.59 15.88
N SER A 229 -12.99 26.38 16.96
CA SER A 229 -11.99 27.46 17.09
C SER A 229 -10.55 26.93 17.10
N SER A 230 -10.35 25.69 17.57
CA SER A 230 -9.04 25.05 17.67
C SER A 230 -8.58 24.43 16.35
N LEU A 231 -9.36 24.52 15.26
CA LEU A 231 -8.90 24.06 13.95
C LEU A 231 -7.60 24.75 13.52
N ASP A 232 -7.45 26.04 13.82
CA ASP A 232 -6.28 26.81 13.39
C ASP A 232 -4.98 26.28 14.02
N ILE A 233 -5.02 25.82 15.28
CA ILE A 233 -3.82 25.26 15.90
C ILE A 233 -3.44 23.91 15.29
N ILE A 234 -4.42 23.07 14.92
CA ILE A 234 -4.15 21.81 14.21
C ILE A 234 -3.54 22.07 12.83
N LEU A 235 -4.05 23.07 12.11
CA LEU A 235 -3.44 23.47 10.83
C LEU A 235 -2.02 24.04 11.03
N ASN A 236 -1.76 24.75 12.13
CA ASN A 236 -0.41 25.25 12.44
C ASN A 236 0.59 24.12 12.73
N ILE A 237 0.16 23.02 13.35
CA ILE A 237 0.97 21.79 13.48
C ILE A 237 1.34 21.28 12.09
N PHE A 238 0.35 21.18 11.18
CA PHE A 238 0.58 20.69 9.82
C PHE A 238 1.47 21.62 8.98
N ARG A 239 1.61 22.88 9.40
CA ARG A 239 2.49 23.89 8.81
C ARG A 239 3.93 23.83 9.28
N GLN A 240 4.31 22.97 10.24
CA GLN A 240 5.68 22.88 10.78
C GLN A 240 6.67 22.12 9.88
N GLY A 241 6.25 21.66 8.70
CA GLY A 241 7.13 20.98 7.75
C GLY A 241 7.38 19.51 8.07
N LYS A 242 8.19 18.84 7.24
CA LYS A 242 8.29 17.37 7.24
C LYS A 242 8.94 16.84 8.52
N ASP A 243 10.08 17.42 8.90
CA ASP A 243 10.93 16.86 9.96
C ASP A 243 10.21 16.85 11.31
N TYR A 244 9.54 17.97 11.64
CA TYR A 244 8.66 18.05 12.82
C TYR A 244 7.55 17.00 12.78
N LEU A 245 6.85 16.85 11.65
CA LEU A 245 5.72 15.93 11.54
C LEU A 245 6.17 14.46 11.67
N GLU A 246 7.31 14.12 11.08
CA GLU A 246 7.91 12.79 11.19
C GLU A 246 8.36 12.48 12.62
N PHE A 247 8.95 13.45 13.31
CA PHE A 247 9.38 13.28 14.69
C PHE A 247 8.21 13.06 15.66
N TRP A 248 7.18 13.91 15.58
CA TRP A 248 6.08 13.89 16.55
C TRP A 248 4.99 12.86 16.24
N TYR A 249 4.75 12.58 14.97
CA TYR A 249 3.58 11.81 14.55
C TYR A 249 3.93 10.62 13.66
N GLY A 250 5.01 10.69 12.89
CA GLY A 250 5.45 9.61 12.01
C GLY A 250 4.30 9.02 11.19
N GLU A 251 4.23 7.69 11.14
CA GLU A 251 3.25 6.96 10.33
C GLU A 251 1.81 7.03 10.85
N ILE A 252 1.58 7.50 12.09
CA ILE A 252 0.22 7.50 12.66
C ILE A 252 -0.57 8.78 12.33
N ILE A 253 0.08 9.80 11.76
CA ILE A 253 -0.49 11.13 11.54
C ILE A 253 -1.85 11.09 10.82
N GLU A 254 -1.97 10.28 9.77
CA GLU A 254 -3.20 10.16 8.99
C GLU A 254 -4.36 9.59 9.81
N SER A 255 -4.14 8.39 10.36
CA SER A 255 -5.16 7.67 11.13
C SER A 255 -5.61 8.47 12.36
N PHE A 256 -4.70 9.27 12.92
CA PHE A 256 -4.93 10.05 14.13
C PHE A 256 -5.67 11.35 13.86
N PHE A 257 -5.19 12.18 12.93
CA PHE A 257 -5.74 13.53 12.75
C PHE A 257 -6.98 13.58 11.87
N ARG A 258 -7.23 12.58 11.02
CA ARG A 258 -8.45 12.52 10.21
C ARG A 258 -9.74 12.65 11.05
N PRO A 259 -9.97 11.85 12.12
CA PRO A 259 -11.16 12.01 12.96
C PRO A 259 -11.18 13.33 13.75
N VAL A 260 -10.00 13.86 14.15
CA VAL A 260 -9.90 15.16 14.82
C VAL A 260 -10.39 16.27 13.90
N LEU A 261 -9.82 16.38 12.70
CA LEU A 261 -10.20 17.40 11.71
C LEU A 261 -11.67 17.29 11.32
N PHE A 262 -12.19 16.08 11.12
CA PHE A 262 -13.61 15.88 10.81
C PHE A 262 -14.53 16.44 11.92
N LYS A 263 -14.14 16.29 13.19
CA LYS A 263 -14.89 16.80 14.35
C LYS A 263 -14.76 18.31 14.54
N LEU A 264 -13.64 18.91 14.14
CA LEU A 264 -13.41 20.34 14.24
C LEU A 264 -14.00 21.12 13.06
N ALA A 265 -14.08 20.54 11.86
CA ALA A 265 -14.52 21.22 10.65
C ALA A 265 -16.02 21.05 10.39
N LYS A 266 -16.86 21.58 11.28
CA LYS A 266 -18.32 21.38 11.24
C LYS A 266 -19.08 22.37 10.38
N THR A 267 -18.61 23.61 10.28
CA THR A 267 -19.31 24.66 9.54
C THR A 267 -18.57 25.02 8.26
N LYS A 268 -19.27 25.72 7.37
CA LYS A 268 -18.70 26.23 6.13
C LYS A 268 -17.46 27.10 6.37
N LYS A 269 -17.40 27.84 7.48
CA LYS A 269 -16.26 28.68 7.82
C LYS A 269 -14.99 27.84 7.99
N GLU A 270 -15.08 26.70 8.67
CA GLU A 270 -13.96 25.79 8.85
C GLU A 270 -13.61 25.07 7.54
N TRP A 271 -14.61 24.78 6.69
CA TRP A 271 -14.37 24.19 5.37
C TRP A 271 -13.59 25.15 4.47
N ASP A 272 -13.91 26.44 4.51
CA ASP A 272 -13.17 27.47 3.77
C ASP A 272 -11.71 27.51 4.22
N LYS A 273 -11.43 27.34 5.53
CA LYS A 273 -10.06 27.21 6.05
C LYS A 273 -9.34 25.96 5.54
N LEU A 274 -10.01 24.80 5.53
CA LEU A 274 -9.44 23.57 4.95
C LEU A 274 -9.12 23.74 3.46
N ALA A 275 -10.03 24.36 2.71
CA ALA A 275 -9.83 24.65 1.29
C ALA A 275 -8.65 25.60 1.07
N GLN A 276 -8.50 26.64 1.88
CA GLN A 276 -7.35 27.54 1.84
C GLN A 276 -6.05 26.80 2.14
N PHE A 277 -6.03 25.95 3.18
CA PHE A 277 -4.86 25.15 3.55
C PHE A 277 -4.38 24.24 2.39
N LEU A 278 -5.29 23.63 1.65
CA LEU A 278 -4.93 22.80 0.48
C LEU A 278 -4.18 23.57 -0.61
N LEU A 279 -4.40 24.88 -0.69
CA LEU A 279 -3.76 25.76 -1.67
C LEU A 279 -2.40 26.29 -1.19
N GLU A 280 -2.05 26.14 0.08
CA GLU A 280 -0.78 26.63 0.63
C GLU A 280 0.41 25.89 0.03
N GLU A 281 1.47 26.60 -0.31
CA GLU A 281 2.70 26.01 -0.82
C GLU A 281 3.58 25.49 0.32
N ASN A 282 4.50 24.58 0.01
CA ASN A 282 5.51 24.06 0.94
C ASN A 282 4.97 23.32 2.18
N ILE A 283 3.72 22.86 2.11
CA ILE A 283 3.12 21.97 3.09
C ILE A 283 3.46 20.51 2.75
N HIS A 284 3.71 19.71 3.77
CA HIS A 284 3.95 18.28 3.61
C HIS A 284 2.77 17.57 2.92
N PHE A 285 3.05 16.64 1.99
CA PHE A 285 1.99 16.06 1.17
C PHE A 285 1.00 15.22 1.97
N GLU A 286 1.45 14.52 3.02
CA GLU A 286 0.57 13.68 3.84
C GLU A 286 -0.51 14.51 4.54
N THR A 287 -0.15 15.67 5.10
CA THR A 287 -1.13 16.55 5.75
C THR A 287 -2.12 17.15 4.75
N LYS A 288 -1.68 17.45 3.53
CA LYS A 288 -2.59 17.83 2.44
C LYS A 288 -3.55 16.70 2.06
N ASN A 289 -3.08 15.46 1.99
CA ASN A 289 -3.93 14.31 1.70
C ASN A 289 -5.00 14.13 2.79
N ILE A 290 -4.61 14.18 4.07
CA ILE A 290 -5.53 14.10 5.21
C ILE A 290 -6.62 15.18 5.09
N VAL A 291 -6.22 16.43 4.87
CA VAL A 291 -7.18 17.55 4.75
C VAL A 291 -8.07 17.38 3.53
N SER A 292 -7.53 16.90 2.40
CA SER A 292 -8.29 16.68 1.17
C SER A 292 -9.38 15.62 1.36
N ASP A 293 -9.03 14.51 2.01
CA ASP A 293 -9.97 13.42 2.29
C ASP A 293 -11.05 13.86 3.28
N VAL A 294 -10.68 14.54 4.37
CA VAL A 294 -11.65 15.09 5.32
C VAL A 294 -12.59 16.08 4.63
N PHE A 295 -12.06 17.00 3.82
CA PHE A 295 -12.86 17.98 3.08
C PHE A 295 -13.86 17.30 2.12
N LYS A 296 -13.41 16.27 1.40
CA LYS A 296 -14.27 15.45 0.54
C LYS A 296 -15.38 14.77 1.33
N ASP A 297 -15.07 14.17 2.48
CA ASP A 297 -16.06 13.48 3.31
C ASP A 297 -17.10 14.42 3.89
N LEU A 298 -16.70 15.63 4.30
CA LEU A 298 -17.61 16.69 4.76
C LEU A 298 -18.61 17.09 3.66
N ILE A 299 -18.13 17.31 2.43
CA ILE A 299 -18.98 17.63 1.28
C ILE A 299 -19.96 16.49 0.97
N LEU A 300 -19.49 15.24 0.97
CA LEU A 300 -20.33 14.08 0.70
C LEU A 300 -21.41 13.91 1.77
N THR A 301 -21.04 14.08 3.03
CA THR A 301 -21.96 14.03 4.17
C THR A 301 -23.04 15.10 4.07
N GLN A 302 -22.66 16.34 3.74
CA GLN A 302 -23.64 17.42 3.57
C GLN A 302 -24.61 17.14 2.42
N LYS A 303 -24.09 16.71 1.25
CA LYS A 303 -24.94 16.37 0.10
C LYS A 303 -25.93 15.25 0.44
N TYR A 304 -25.49 14.25 1.21
CA TYR A 304 -26.37 13.17 1.67
C TYR A 304 -27.47 13.70 2.61
N LEU A 305 -27.11 14.54 3.59
CA LEU A 305 -28.07 15.12 4.53
C LEU A 305 -29.11 16.01 3.83
N VAL A 306 -28.71 16.83 2.86
CA VAL A 306 -29.63 17.67 2.06
C VAL A 306 -30.61 16.80 1.27
N ARG A 307 -30.12 15.79 0.53
CA ARG A 307 -30.99 14.87 -0.22
C ARG A 307 -31.99 14.15 0.69
N LYS A 308 -31.55 13.74 1.88
CA LYS A 308 -32.42 13.09 2.86
C LYS A 308 -33.48 14.06 3.37
N ALA A 309 -33.10 15.31 3.69
CA ALA A 309 -34.04 16.34 4.11
C ALA A 309 -35.10 16.64 3.04
N GLU A 310 -34.71 16.73 1.76
CA GLU A 310 -35.62 16.92 0.62
C GLU A 310 -36.61 15.76 0.45
N GLN A 311 -36.16 14.52 0.65
CA GLN A 311 -37.03 13.34 0.61
C GLN A 311 -38.06 13.32 1.75
N PHE A 312 -37.74 13.90 2.91
CA PHE A 312 -38.65 14.01 4.04
C PHE A 312 -39.59 15.23 3.93
N SER A 313 -39.16 16.34 3.32
CA SER A 313 -40.00 17.52 3.12
C SER A 313 -40.96 17.39 1.94
N GLY A 314 -40.67 16.54 0.96
CA GLY A 314 -41.57 16.22 -0.18
C GLY A 314 -42.69 15.21 0.12
N ARG A 315 -42.89 14.83 1.40
CA ARG A 315 -43.98 13.96 1.86
C ARG A 315 -44.93 14.70 2.82
N TYR A 316 -45.52 15.81 2.39
CA TYR A 316 -46.71 16.40 3.01
C TYR A 316 -47.61 17.07 1.97
#